data_AF-A0A537RLC2-F1
#
_entry.id   AF-A0A537RLC2-F1
#
_cell.length_a   1.000
_cell.length_b   1.000
_cell.length_c   1.000
_cell.angle_alpha   90.00
_cell.angle_beta   90.00
_cell.angle_gamma   90.00
#
_symmetry.space_group_name_H-M   'P 1'
#
loop_
_entity.id
_entity.type
_entity.pdbx_description
1 polymer ?
#
loop_
_entity_poly.entity_id
_entity_poly.type
_entity_poly.pdbx_seq_one_letter_code
_entity_poly.pdbx_strand_id
1 'polypeptide(L)'
;MPKPRLLRAAIVAATLLMPLQPSRAVEGTASGAGSAAAPPSPVWPTSPFHGVISGATGEAIPCRCRHQGSAYRLGDTVCMSTHLGVQLARCDLVLNNTSWIPTGVPCTMSRLRTRLAGK
;
A
#
# COMPACT_ATOMS: atom_id res chain seq x y z
N MET A 1 30.67 -18.39 73.92
CA MET A 1 30.40 -16.95 74.11
C MET A 1 30.58 -16.22 72.78
N PRO A 2 29.82 -15.15 72.50
CA PRO A 2 29.29 -14.85 71.16
C PRO A 2 30.07 -13.77 70.39
N LYS A 3 29.93 -13.77 69.05
CA LYS A 3 29.52 -12.63 68.21
C LYS A 3 29.62 -12.99 66.72
N PRO A 4 28.51 -13.04 65.96
CA PRO A 4 28.58 -12.99 64.50
C PRO A 4 28.77 -11.53 64.08
N ARG A 5 29.77 -11.27 63.21
CA ARG A 5 29.86 -9.98 62.51
C ARG A 5 29.03 -10.04 61.24
N LEU A 6 28.04 -9.16 61.20
CA LEU A 6 27.15 -8.88 60.09
C LEU A 6 27.85 -8.06 59.00
N LEU A 7 27.35 -8.29 57.77
CA LEU A 7 27.40 -7.48 56.55
C LEU A 7 28.74 -7.33 55.80
N ARG A 8 28.71 -7.76 54.54
CA ARG A 8 28.39 -6.85 53.43
C ARG A 8 27.82 -7.62 52.25
N ALA A 9 26.54 -7.37 51.96
CA ALA A 9 25.88 -7.78 50.74
C ALA A 9 26.43 -6.94 49.58
N ALA A 10 26.94 -7.59 48.53
CA ALA A 10 27.11 -6.98 47.23
C ALA A 10 25.94 -7.44 46.36
N ILE A 11 24.99 -6.54 46.14
CA ILE A 11 23.88 -6.71 45.21
C ILE A 11 24.47 -6.57 43.80
N VAL A 12 24.64 -7.67 43.09
CA VAL A 12 24.86 -7.62 41.64
C VAL A 12 23.50 -7.52 40.98
N ALA A 13 23.24 -6.35 40.40
CA ALA A 13 22.02 -6.02 39.68
C ALA A 13 21.80 -7.03 38.54
N ALA A 14 20.74 -7.83 38.63
CA ALA A 14 20.25 -8.64 37.53
C ALA A 14 19.66 -7.70 36.48
N THR A 15 20.37 -7.51 35.37
CA THR A 15 19.86 -6.81 34.20
C THR A 15 18.73 -7.64 33.58
N LEU A 16 17.51 -7.09 33.67
CA LEU A 16 16.32 -7.59 33.00
C LEU A 16 16.55 -7.63 31.47
N LEU A 17 16.80 -8.82 30.93
CA LEU A 17 16.64 -9.13 29.51
C LEU A 17 15.14 -9.17 29.22
N MET A 18 14.60 -8.03 28.80
CA MET A 18 13.25 -7.93 28.24
C MET A 18 13.33 -8.36 26.76
N PRO A 19 12.70 -9.47 26.33
CA PRO A 19 12.59 -9.76 24.91
C PRO A 19 11.53 -8.84 24.30
N LEU A 20 11.95 -7.83 23.53
CA LEU A 20 11.05 -7.19 22.57
C LEU A 20 10.70 -8.25 21.51
N GLN A 21 9.48 -8.78 21.59
CA GLN A 21 8.91 -9.61 20.53
C GLN A 21 8.51 -8.70 19.36
N PRO A 22 9.14 -8.82 18.17
CA PRO A 22 8.57 -8.23 16.97
C PRO A 22 7.32 -9.03 16.56
N SER A 23 6.26 -8.29 16.32
CA SER A 23 4.92 -8.74 15.91
C SER A 23 4.94 -9.84 14.86
N ARG A 24 4.04 -10.82 15.01
CA ARG A 24 3.75 -11.83 14.01
C ARG A 24 3.43 -11.16 12.66
N ALA A 25 4.25 -11.43 11.66
CA ALA A 25 3.87 -11.22 10.27
C ALA A 25 2.69 -12.16 9.98
N VAL A 26 1.56 -11.61 9.53
CA VAL A 26 0.47 -12.41 9.00
C VAL A 26 0.91 -12.90 7.62
N GLU A 27 1.15 -14.20 7.50
CA GLU A 27 1.46 -14.83 6.22
C GLU A 27 0.15 -15.00 5.45
N GLY A 28 -0.25 -13.93 4.76
CA GLY A 28 -1.35 -13.96 3.81
C GLY A 28 -0.97 -14.84 2.62
N THR A 29 -1.20 -16.14 2.74
CA THR A 29 -1.05 -17.07 1.63
C THR A 29 -2.23 -16.87 0.68
N ALA A 30 -2.13 -15.88 -0.21
CA ALA A 30 -3.04 -15.76 -1.35
C ALA A 30 -2.56 -16.73 -2.45
N SER A 31 -2.94 -18.01 -2.33
CA SER A 31 -2.98 -18.91 -3.48
C SER A 31 -4.08 -18.45 -4.42
N GLY A 32 -3.69 -17.65 -5.41
CA GLY A 32 -4.47 -17.39 -6.61
C GLY A 32 -3.59 -17.70 -7.80
N ALA A 33 -3.78 -18.87 -8.41
CA ALA A 33 -3.20 -19.21 -9.70
C ALA A 33 -3.86 -18.33 -10.78
N GLY A 34 -3.36 -17.11 -10.94
CA GLY A 34 -3.55 -16.27 -12.12
C GLY A 34 -2.20 -16.17 -12.81
N SER A 35 -2.17 -16.39 -14.13
CA SER A 35 -0.96 -16.19 -14.94
C SER A 35 -0.26 -14.91 -14.50
N ALA A 36 0.98 -15.05 -14.04
CA ALA A 36 1.84 -13.94 -13.72
C ALA A 36 2.20 -13.23 -15.03
N ALA A 37 1.29 -12.37 -15.51
CA ALA A 37 1.67 -11.27 -16.36
C ALA A 37 2.73 -10.51 -15.56
N ALA A 38 3.95 -10.43 -16.11
CA ALA A 38 4.99 -9.60 -15.54
C ALA A 38 4.37 -8.23 -15.20
N PRO A 39 4.70 -7.63 -14.04
CA PRO A 39 4.21 -6.30 -13.73
C PRO A 39 4.52 -5.40 -14.94
N PRO A 40 3.55 -4.62 -15.45
CA PRO A 40 3.80 -3.76 -16.59
C PRO A 40 5.07 -2.96 -16.28
N SER A 41 6.03 -3.01 -17.20
CA SER A 41 7.28 -2.25 -17.08
C SER A 41 6.91 -0.84 -16.67
N PRO A 42 7.65 -0.21 -15.75
CA PRO A 42 7.23 1.06 -15.24
C PRO A 42 6.99 2.03 -16.40
N VAL A 43 5.79 2.56 -16.56
CA VAL A 43 5.49 3.58 -17.60
C VAL A 43 6.17 4.93 -17.34
N TRP A 44 6.84 5.11 -16.19
CA TRP A 44 7.45 6.37 -15.77
C TRP A 44 8.78 6.77 -16.47
N PRO A 45 9.65 5.87 -16.97
CA PRO A 45 10.77 6.28 -17.79
C PRO A 45 10.37 6.54 -19.25
N THR A 46 9.20 6.08 -19.70
CA THR A 46 8.75 6.20 -21.11
C THR A 46 7.58 7.18 -21.29
N SER A 47 6.99 7.67 -20.20
CA SER A 47 6.00 8.73 -20.25
C SER A 47 6.68 10.03 -20.68
N PRO A 48 6.18 10.75 -21.71
CA PRO A 48 6.70 12.07 -22.06
C PRO A 48 6.55 13.07 -20.89
N PHE A 49 5.64 12.78 -19.95
CA PHE A 49 5.47 13.50 -18.70
C PHE A 49 6.26 12.79 -17.58
N HIS A 50 7.60 12.83 -17.66
CA HIS A 50 8.56 12.17 -16.76
C HIS A 50 8.48 12.56 -15.27
N GLY A 51 7.38 13.16 -14.82
CA GLY A 51 7.29 13.78 -13.51
C GLY A 51 7.97 15.14 -13.47
N VAL A 52 8.15 15.67 -12.27
CA VAL A 52 8.92 16.89 -12.00
C VAL A 52 10.24 16.51 -11.32
N ILE A 53 11.33 17.20 -11.62
CA ILE A 53 12.63 16.91 -10.98
C ILE A 53 12.65 17.48 -9.55
N SER A 54 13.02 16.64 -8.59
CA SER A 54 13.26 17.05 -7.20
C SER A 54 14.50 17.94 -7.15
N GLY A 55 14.34 19.21 -6.75
CA GLY A 55 15.47 20.12 -6.56
C GLY A 55 16.42 19.69 -5.43
N ALA A 56 15.96 18.84 -4.51
CA ALA A 56 16.75 18.36 -3.37
C ALA A 56 17.61 17.13 -3.71
N THR A 57 17.11 16.24 -4.58
CA THR A 57 17.77 14.95 -4.86
C THR A 57 18.20 14.79 -6.32
N GLY A 58 17.73 15.64 -7.23
CA GLY A 58 17.92 15.49 -8.67
C GLY A 58 17.11 14.34 -9.29
N GLU A 59 16.33 13.62 -8.50
CA GLU A 59 15.53 12.48 -8.96
C GLU A 59 14.18 12.94 -9.50
N ALA A 60 13.65 12.21 -10.50
CA ALA A 60 12.30 12.44 -11.00
C ALA A 60 11.24 12.04 -9.96
N ILE A 61 10.33 12.97 -9.65
CA ILE A 61 9.16 12.74 -8.80
C ILE A 61 8.03 12.19 -9.69
N PRO A 62 7.63 10.92 -9.53
CA PRO A 62 6.66 10.31 -10.42
C PRO A 62 5.25 10.91 -10.23
N CYS A 63 4.61 11.31 -11.31
CA CYS A 63 3.18 11.65 -11.33
C CYS A 63 2.35 10.39 -11.03
N ARG A 64 1.54 10.43 -9.96
CA ARG A 64 0.68 9.32 -9.55
C ARG A 64 -0.71 9.79 -9.11
N CYS A 65 -1.74 9.05 -9.50
CA CYS A 65 -3.08 9.20 -8.96
C CYS A 65 -3.28 8.33 -7.71
N ARG A 66 -4.25 8.67 -6.86
CA ARG A 66 -4.59 7.92 -5.65
C ARG A 66 -6.03 7.42 -5.71
N HIS A 67 -6.25 6.15 -5.39
CA HIS A 67 -7.58 5.57 -5.28
C HIS A 67 -7.57 4.41 -4.28
N GLN A 68 -8.53 4.38 -3.34
CA GLN A 68 -8.66 3.32 -2.32
C GLN A 68 -7.33 2.98 -1.60
N GLY A 69 -6.61 4.00 -1.15
CA GLY A 69 -5.31 3.85 -0.47
C GLY A 69 -4.12 3.46 -1.37
N SER A 70 -4.36 3.16 -2.64
CA SER A 70 -3.33 2.73 -3.58
C SER A 70 -2.86 3.85 -4.51
N ALA A 71 -1.63 3.74 -5.00
CA ALA A 71 -1.03 4.67 -5.96
C ALA A 71 -1.02 4.07 -7.37
N TYR A 72 -1.46 4.86 -8.35
CA TYR A 72 -1.57 4.45 -9.74
C TYR A 72 -0.72 5.36 -10.62
N ARG A 73 -0.17 4.79 -11.69
CA ARG A 73 0.64 5.49 -12.68
C ARG A 73 -0.27 6.21 -13.68
N LEU A 74 0.29 7.19 -14.40
CA LEU A 74 -0.37 7.75 -15.57
C LEU A 74 -0.70 6.64 -16.57
N GLY A 75 -1.90 6.68 -17.14
CA GLY A 75 -2.43 5.67 -18.05
C GLY A 75 -3.18 4.53 -17.36
N ASP A 76 -2.95 4.28 -16.07
CA ASP A 76 -3.67 3.23 -15.34
C ASP A 76 -5.18 3.56 -15.30
N THR A 77 -6.00 2.51 -15.34
CA THR A 77 -7.46 2.64 -15.26
C THR A 77 -8.01 1.92 -14.05
N VAL A 78 -8.96 2.56 -13.38
CA VAL A 78 -9.68 1.98 -12.23
C VAL A 78 -11.18 2.16 -12.39
N CYS A 79 -11.94 1.29 -11.73
CA CYS A 79 -13.38 1.47 -11.61
C CYS A 79 -13.72 2.46 -10.49
N MET A 80 -14.38 3.56 -10.85
CA MET A 80 -14.72 4.63 -9.92
C MET A 80 -16.19 5.02 -10.01
N SER A 81 -16.77 5.34 -8.86
CA SER A 81 -18.06 6.03 -8.79
C SER A 81 -17.86 7.49 -9.20
N THR A 82 -18.57 7.91 -10.23
CA THR A 82 -18.58 9.27 -10.76
C THR A 82 -20.01 9.83 -10.76
N HIS A 83 -20.19 11.08 -11.17
CA HIS A 83 -21.52 11.68 -11.35
C HIS A 83 -22.38 10.98 -12.43
N LEU A 84 -21.76 10.20 -13.33
CA LEU A 84 -22.45 9.42 -14.36
C LEU A 84 -22.67 7.95 -13.96
N GLY A 85 -22.36 7.60 -12.70
CA GLY A 85 -22.37 6.22 -12.21
C GLY A 85 -20.98 5.60 -12.16
N VAL A 86 -20.94 4.27 -12.04
CA VAL A 86 -19.69 3.52 -11.88
C VAL A 86 -19.09 3.18 -13.25
N GLN A 87 -17.94 3.77 -13.55
CA GLN A 87 -17.27 3.65 -14.84
C GLN A 87 -15.75 3.63 -14.69
N LEU A 88 -15.06 3.27 -15.77
CA LEU A 88 -13.60 3.36 -15.84
C LEU A 88 -13.16 4.83 -15.83
N ALA A 89 -12.21 5.14 -14.97
CA ALA A 89 -11.48 6.40 -14.96
C ALA A 89 -10.00 6.14 -15.22
N ARG A 90 -9.40 6.93 -16.12
CA ARG A 90 -7.96 6.88 -16.42
C ARG A 90 -7.22 7.90 -15.57
N CYS A 91 -6.08 7.50 -15.01
CA CYS A 91 -5.15 8.42 -14.37
C CYS A 91 -4.44 9.22 -15.46
N ASP A 92 -4.63 10.54 -15.45
CA ASP A 92 -4.04 11.43 -16.45
C ASP A 92 -3.67 12.79 -15.84
N LEU A 93 -3.16 13.70 -16.67
CA LEU A 93 -2.86 15.07 -16.29
C LEU A 93 -3.95 16.03 -16.81
N VAL A 94 -4.51 16.81 -15.90
CA VAL A 94 -5.36 17.96 -16.22
C VAL A 94 -4.69 19.19 -15.63
N LEU A 95 -4.31 20.15 -16.48
CA LEU A 95 -3.57 21.35 -16.06
C LEU A 95 -2.35 21.02 -15.18
N ASN A 96 -1.55 20.03 -15.61
CA ASN A 96 -0.37 19.52 -14.89
C ASN A 96 -0.64 18.88 -13.52
N ASN A 97 -1.91 18.65 -13.15
CA ASN A 97 -2.29 17.94 -11.94
C ASN A 97 -2.77 16.53 -12.28
N THR A 98 -2.27 15.54 -11.53
CA THR A 98 -2.74 14.15 -11.64
C THR A 98 -4.21 14.08 -11.24
N SER A 99 -5.04 13.65 -12.18
CA SER A 99 -6.49 13.66 -12.07
C SER A 99 -7.08 12.37 -12.62
N TRP A 100 -8.21 11.95 -12.06
CA TRP A 100 -8.99 10.85 -12.59
C TRP A 100 -9.95 11.36 -13.65
N ILE A 101 -9.77 10.94 -14.90
CA ILE A 101 -10.63 11.34 -16.02
C ILE A 101 -11.60 10.19 -16.34
N PRO A 102 -12.92 10.39 -16.18
CA PRO A 102 -13.92 9.39 -16.56
C PRO A 102 -13.87 9.11 -18.07
N THR A 103 -13.89 7.85 -18.46
CA THR A 103 -13.73 7.43 -19.87
C THR A 103 -15.05 7.24 -20.61
N GLY A 104 -16.20 7.24 -19.90
CA GLY A 104 -17.49 6.86 -20.46
C GLY A 104 -17.70 5.34 -20.53
N VAL A 105 -16.65 4.53 -20.31
CA VAL A 105 -16.72 3.07 -20.44
C VAL A 105 -17.21 2.47 -19.12
N PRO A 106 -18.31 1.69 -19.11
CA PRO A 106 -18.82 1.09 -17.89
C PRO A 106 -17.87 0.01 -17.36
N CYS A 107 -17.88 -0.18 -16.05
CA CYS A 107 -17.11 -1.23 -15.40
C CYS A 107 -17.70 -2.62 -15.65
N THR A 108 -16.86 -3.58 -16.06
CA THR A 108 -17.23 -5.01 -16.06
C THR A 108 -17.29 -5.51 -14.61
N MET A 109 -18.49 -5.81 -14.13
CA MET A 109 -18.71 -6.30 -12.77
C MET A 109 -19.48 -7.62 -12.79
N SER A 110 -18.88 -8.66 -12.22
CA SER A 110 -19.59 -9.90 -11.93
C SER A 110 -20.38 -9.73 -10.64
N ARG A 111 -21.71 -9.88 -10.71
CA ARG A 111 -22.57 -9.93 -9.52
C ARG A 111 -22.75 -11.39 -9.13
N LEU A 112 -22.18 -11.78 -8.00
CA LEU A 112 -22.49 -13.07 -7.40
C LEU A 112 -23.90 -12.96 -6.82
N ARG A 113 -24.84 -13.76 -7.32
CA ARG A 113 -26.20 -13.80 -6.78
C ARG A 113 -26.16 -14.53 -5.45
N THR A 114 -26.13 -13.79 -4.35
CA THR A 114 -26.25 -14.37 -3.01
C THR A 114 -27.69 -14.86 -2.81
N ARG A 115 -27.93 -16.17 -3.00
CA ARG A 115 -29.17 -16.85 -2.59
C ARG A 115 -28.97 -17.50 -1.21
N LEU A 116 -28.82 -16.67 -0.18
CA LEU A 116 -28.80 -17.10 1.22
C LEU A 116 -29.56 -16.00 1.99
N ALA A 117 -30.67 -16.21 2.68
CA ALA A 117 -31.43 -17.40 3.01
C ALA A 117 -32.90 -16.97 3.13
N GLY A 118 -33.81 -17.73 2.51
CA GLY A 118 -35.20 -17.71 2.93
C GLY A 118 -35.32 -18.59 4.16
N LYS A 119 -35.74 -18.02 5.29
CA LYS A 119 -36.28 -18.76 6.42
C LYS A 119 -37.45 -17.99 6.98
#